data_AF-A0A956PAU3-F1
#
_entry.id   AF-A0A956PAU3-F1
#
_cell.length_a   1.000
_cell.length_b   1.000
_cell.length_c   1.000
_cell.angle_alpha   90.00
_cell.angle_beta   90.00
_cell.angle_gamma   90.00
#
_symmetry.space_group_name_H-M   'P 1'
#
loop_
_entity.id
_entity.type
_entity.pdbx_description
1 polymer ?
#
loop_
_entity_poly.entity_id
_entity_poly.type
_entity_poly.pdbx_seq_one_letter_code
_entity_poly.pdbx_strand_id
1 'polypeptide(L)'
;MFLSEIVEKKGAEVAAAKARVPLAEMEARARAAAPVRRFLRKRAAGAPTQIIAEIKRRSPSKGLIREDFDPAAIARIYEAAGASAISILTDGPYFGGS
;
A
#
# COMPACT_ATOMS: atom_id res chain seq x y z
N MET A 1 -14.42 -4.35 -17.39
CA MET A 1 -14.63 -3.41 -16.25
C MET A 1 -13.58 -3.76 -15.20
N PHE A 2 -12.48 -3.00 -15.07
CA PHE A 2 -11.32 -3.44 -14.28
C PHE A 2 -11.65 -3.79 -12.82
N LEU A 3 -12.59 -3.07 -12.20
CA LEU A 3 -12.94 -3.28 -10.80
C LEU A 3 -13.55 -4.67 -10.53
N SER A 4 -14.49 -5.13 -11.37
CA SER A 4 -15.15 -6.42 -11.15
C SER A 4 -14.15 -7.59 -11.20
N GLU A 5 -13.23 -7.55 -12.16
CA GLU A 5 -12.16 -8.55 -12.30
C GLU A 5 -11.21 -8.54 -11.10
N ILE A 6 -10.80 -7.35 -10.65
CA ILE A 6 -9.95 -7.17 -9.47
C ILE A 6 -10.64 -7.76 -8.22
N VAL A 7 -11.93 -7.48 -8.03
CA VAL A 7 -12.70 -7.95 -6.87
C VAL A 7 -12.86 -9.46 -6.88
N GLU A 8 -13.19 -10.04 -8.03
CA GLU A 8 -13.32 -11.50 -8.18
C GLU A 8 -12.00 -12.21 -7.85
N LYS A 9 -10.89 -11.73 -8.42
CA LYS A 9 -9.56 -12.28 -8.14
C LYS A 9 -9.18 -12.12 -6.66
N LYS A 10 -9.50 -10.98 -6.05
CA LYS A 10 -9.23 -10.75 -4.63
C LYS A 10 -9.98 -11.74 -3.74
N GLY A 11 -11.19 -12.14 -4.12
CA GLY A 11 -11.96 -13.17 -3.40
C GLY A 11 -11.20 -14.49 -3.28
N ALA A 12 -10.64 -14.98 -4.40
CA ALA A 12 -9.83 -16.20 -4.42
C ALA A 12 -8.53 -16.04 -3.61
N GLU A 13 -7.84 -14.91 -3.72
CA GLU A 13 -6.63 -14.61 -2.96
C GLU A 13 -6.88 -14.57 -1.45
N VAL A 14 -7.99 -13.97 -1.01
CA VAL A 14 -8.39 -13.92 0.40
C VAL A 14 -8.73 -15.32 0.91
N ALA A 15 -9.43 -16.14 0.13
CA ALA A 15 -9.75 -17.52 0.51
C ALA A 15 -8.46 -18.35 0.71
N ALA A 16 -7.52 -18.26 -0.24
CA ALA A 16 -6.22 -18.93 -0.13
C ALA A 16 -5.38 -18.41 1.06
N ALA A 17 -5.38 -17.09 1.31
CA ALA A 17 -4.68 -16.49 2.44
C ALA A 17 -5.25 -16.97 3.79
N LYS A 18 -6.58 -17.05 3.92
CA LYS A 18 -7.25 -17.58 5.12
C LYS A 18 -7.00 -19.06 5.35
N ALA A 19 -6.86 -19.86 4.27
CA ALA A 19 -6.50 -21.26 4.37
C ALA A 19 -5.05 -21.45 4.86
N ARG A 20 -4.13 -20.55 4.45
CA ARG A 20 -2.72 -20.57 4.85
C ARG A 20 -2.48 -20.03 6.26
N VAL A 21 -3.17 -18.96 6.64
CA VAL A 21 -3.06 -18.33 7.97
C VAL A 21 -4.48 -18.15 8.50
N PRO A 22 -4.91 -18.98 9.47
CA PRO A 22 -6.22 -18.86 10.09
C PRO A 22 -6.44 -17.47 10.69
N LEU A 23 -7.70 -17.01 10.70
CA LEU A 23 -8.04 -15.67 11.18
C LEU A 23 -7.54 -15.41 12.61
N ALA A 24 -7.70 -16.38 13.51
CA ALA A 24 -7.25 -16.26 14.90
C ALA A 24 -5.73 -16.02 15.01
N GLU A 25 -4.94 -16.65 14.15
CA GLU A 25 -3.49 -16.43 14.09
C GLU A 25 -3.16 -15.04 13.52
N MET A 26 -3.85 -14.62 12.46
CA MET A 26 -3.69 -13.27 11.90
C MET A 26 -4.03 -12.19 12.93
N GLU A 27 -5.08 -12.37 13.71
CA GLU A 27 -5.43 -11.47 14.81
C GLU A 27 -4.38 -11.46 15.92
N ALA A 28 -3.82 -12.62 16.27
CA ALA A 28 -2.73 -12.69 17.24
C ALA A 28 -1.49 -11.93 16.75
N ARG A 29 -1.11 -12.10 15.48
CA ARG A 29 -0.03 -11.35 14.82
C ARG A 29 -0.31 -9.84 14.83
N ALA A 30 -1.55 -9.43 14.55
CA ALA A 30 -1.95 -8.03 14.58
C ALA A 30 -1.87 -7.42 16.00
N ARG A 31 -2.27 -8.15 17.04
CA ARG A 31 -2.14 -7.73 18.45
C ARG A 31 -0.67 -7.64 18.90
N ALA A 32 0.20 -8.48 18.38
CA ALA A 32 1.63 -8.49 18.69
C ALA A 32 2.45 -7.50 17.84
N ALA A 33 1.84 -6.85 16.85
CA ALA A 33 2.52 -5.91 15.97
C ALA A 33 2.95 -4.64 16.74
N ALA A 34 3.94 -3.93 16.19
CA ALA A 34 4.37 -2.65 16.74
C ALA A 34 3.20 -1.64 16.76
N PRO A 35 3.20 -0.66 17.70
CA PRO A 35 2.17 0.36 17.74
C PRO A 35 1.99 1.08 16.41
N VAL A 36 0.73 1.29 16.01
CA VAL A 36 0.42 1.99 14.76
C VAL A 36 0.87 3.44 14.82
N ARG A 37 1.45 3.93 13.73
CA ARG A 37 1.71 5.36 13.56
C ARG A 37 0.40 6.07 13.21
N ARG A 38 0.30 7.37 13.51
CA ARG A 38 -0.76 8.20 12.93
C ARG A 38 -0.59 8.18 11.41
N PHE A 39 -1.65 7.83 10.69
CA PHE A 39 -1.59 7.73 9.23
C PHE A 39 -1.19 9.07 8.61
N LEU A 40 -1.87 10.16 8.98
CA LEU A 40 -1.46 11.52 8.64
C LEU A 40 -0.62 12.12 9.76
N ARG A 41 0.61 12.54 9.43
CA ARG A 41 1.40 13.41 10.31
C ARG A 41 0.73 14.78 10.44
N LYS A 42 0.96 15.48 11.56
CA LYS A 42 0.48 16.85 11.74
C LYS A 42 1.05 17.72 10.62
N ARG A 43 0.17 18.46 9.94
CA ARG A 43 0.54 19.46 8.93
C ARG A 43 1.57 20.42 9.55
N ALA A 44 2.71 20.60 8.88
CA ALA A 44 3.67 21.61 9.29
C ALA A 44 3.03 23.00 9.26
N ALA A 45 3.43 23.88 10.18
CA ALA A 45 2.95 25.26 10.19
C ALA A 45 3.28 25.92 8.84
N GLY A 46 2.27 26.50 8.19
CA GLY A 46 2.42 27.13 6.87
C GLY A 46 2.37 26.21 5.64
N ALA A 47 2.44 24.88 5.78
CA ALA A 47 2.40 23.98 4.61
C ALA A 47 0.98 23.90 4.02
N PRO A 48 0.67 24.38 2.80
CA PRO A 48 -0.71 24.59 2.34
C PRO A 48 -1.59 23.33 2.36
N THR A 49 -1.02 22.15 2.10
CA THR A 49 -1.73 20.90 1.89
C THR A 49 -0.99 19.72 2.54
N GLN A 50 -1.72 18.67 2.92
CA GLN A 50 -1.14 17.39 3.33
C GLN A 50 -1.18 16.41 2.16
N ILE A 51 -0.05 15.78 1.87
CA ILE A 51 0.10 14.87 0.72
C ILE A 51 0.20 13.43 1.21
N ILE A 52 -0.63 12.54 0.65
CA ILE A 52 -0.43 11.10 0.71
C ILE A 52 0.31 10.72 -0.57
N ALA A 53 1.59 10.36 -0.45
CA ALA A 53 2.41 10.01 -1.60
C ALA A 53 2.30 8.51 -1.89
N GLU A 54 1.86 8.16 -3.11
CA GLU A 54 1.62 6.77 -3.50
C GLU A 54 2.82 6.15 -4.20
N ILE A 55 3.24 4.98 -3.71
CA ILE A 55 4.28 4.14 -4.32
C ILE A 55 3.58 3.08 -5.17
N LYS A 56 3.61 3.28 -6.49
CA LYS A 56 2.91 2.45 -7.48
C LYS A 56 3.81 2.11 -8.66
N ARG A 57 3.98 0.81 -8.94
CA ARG A 57 4.85 0.31 -10.02
C ARG A 57 4.16 0.35 -11.38
N ARG A 58 2.91 -0.10 -11.44
CA ARG A 58 2.10 -0.17 -12.66
C ARG A 58 0.62 0.09 -12.36
N SER A 59 -0.19 0.25 -13.40
CA SER A 59 -1.65 0.21 -13.27
C SER A 59 -2.30 -0.48 -14.47
N PRO A 60 -3.57 -0.93 -14.35
CA PRO A 60 -4.30 -1.49 -15.49
C PRO A 60 -4.44 -0.51 -16.67
N SER A 61 -4.55 0.79 -16.38
CA SER A 61 -4.79 1.82 -17.40
C SER A 61 -3.52 2.38 -18.04
N LYS A 62 -2.38 2.34 -17.35
CA LYS A 62 -1.12 2.96 -17.81
C LYS A 62 0.02 1.97 -18.02
N GLY A 63 -0.18 0.69 -17.70
CA GLY A 63 0.90 -0.29 -17.76
C GLY A 63 1.99 0.05 -16.75
N LEU A 64 3.25 -0.20 -17.11
CA LEU A 64 4.40 0.09 -16.26
C LEU A 64 4.60 1.60 -16.12
N ILE A 65 4.61 2.09 -14.88
CA ILE A 65 4.79 3.51 -14.55
C ILE A 65 6.26 3.79 -14.24
N ARG A 66 6.92 2.84 -13.56
CA ARG A 66 8.32 2.97 -13.15
C ARG A 66 9.03 1.62 -13.23
N GLU A 67 10.05 1.53 -14.09
CA GLU A 67 10.90 0.34 -14.26
C GLU A 67 11.83 0.13 -13.06
N ASP A 68 12.63 1.14 -12.74
CA ASP A 68 13.54 1.14 -11.58
C ASP A 68 12.76 1.43 -10.28
N PHE A 69 12.38 0.36 -9.59
CA PHE A 69 11.40 0.38 -8.52
C PHE A 69 11.96 -0.16 -7.21
N ASP A 70 12.60 0.73 -6.42
CA ASP A 70 12.93 0.52 -5.01
C ASP A 70 11.91 1.25 -4.11
N PRO A 71 10.91 0.55 -3.52
CA PRO A 71 9.92 1.17 -2.65
C PRO A 71 10.52 1.88 -1.42
N ALA A 72 11.63 1.36 -0.87
CA ALA A 72 12.25 1.93 0.31
C ALA A 72 12.98 3.24 -0.03
N ALA A 73 13.69 3.30 -1.16
CA ALA A 73 14.28 4.55 -1.65
C ALA A 73 13.20 5.60 -1.98
N ILE A 74 12.13 5.20 -2.67
CA ILE A 74 11.01 6.09 -3.01
C ILE A 74 10.34 6.64 -1.73
N ALA A 75 10.09 5.78 -0.73
CA ALA A 75 9.50 6.21 0.55
C ALA A 75 10.36 7.24 1.27
N ARG A 76 11.70 7.06 1.30
CA ARG A 76 12.64 8.03 1.88
C ARG A 76 12.60 9.38 1.15
N ILE A 77 12.52 9.37 -0.18
CA ILE A 77 12.40 10.59 -0.99
C ILE A 77 11.10 11.31 -0.66
N TYR A 78 9.97 10.60 -0.58
CA TYR A 78 8.68 11.19 -0.23
C TYR A 78 8.64 11.74 1.19
N GLU A 79 9.23 11.06 2.16
CA GLU A 79 9.37 11.58 3.53
C GLU A 79 10.19 12.86 3.55
N ALA A 80 11.36 12.89 2.89
CA ALA A 80 12.21 14.06 2.79
C ALA A 80 11.53 15.25 2.07
N ALA A 81 10.67 14.96 1.09
CA ALA A 81 9.87 15.96 0.38
C ALA A 81 8.64 16.45 1.18
N GLY A 82 8.41 15.95 2.39
CA GLY A 82 7.34 16.41 3.28
C GLY A 82 5.99 15.69 3.09
N ALA A 83 5.98 14.47 2.55
CA ALA A 83 4.76 13.66 2.50
C ALA A 83 4.20 13.43 3.92
N SER A 84 2.89 13.61 4.06
CA SER A 84 2.18 13.42 5.33
C SER A 84 1.87 11.95 5.63
N ALA A 85 1.77 11.14 4.57
CA ALA A 85 1.61 9.68 4.63
C ALA A 85 2.16 9.04 3.36
N ILE A 86 2.39 7.73 3.42
CA ILE A 86 2.75 6.92 2.26
C ILE A 86 1.60 5.93 1.99
N SER A 87 1.14 5.89 0.75
CA SER A 87 0.29 4.80 0.23
C SER A 87 1.19 3.81 -0.52
N ILE A 88 1.06 2.51 -0.26
CA ILE A 88 1.84 1.47 -0.93
C ILE A 88 0.86 0.46 -1.52
N LEU A 89 0.94 0.23 -2.83
CA LEU A 89 0.14 -0.79 -3.49
C LEU A 89 0.74 -2.17 -3.21
N THR A 90 -0.02 -3.04 -2.57
CA THR A 90 0.35 -4.44 -2.27
C THR A 90 -0.30 -5.44 -3.23
N ASP A 91 -1.18 -4.98 -4.12
CA ASP A 91 -1.79 -5.83 -5.13
C ASP A 91 -0.78 -6.15 -6.25
N GLY A 92 -0.38 -7.42 -6.32
CA GLY A 92 0.54 -7.93 -7.34
C GLY A 92 -0.02 -7.92 -8.76
N PRO A 93 -1.15 -8.59 -9.02
CA PRO A 93 -1.61 -8.81 -10.39
C PRO A 93 -1.84 -7.53 -11.20
N TYR A 94 -2.44 -6.51 -10.60
CA TYR A 94 -2.90 -5.32 -11.31
C TYR A 94 -1.96 -4.13 -11.11
N PHE A 95 -1.29 -4.04 -9.96
CA PHE A 95 -0.45 -2.90 -9.60
C PHE A 95 1.04 -3.22 -9.45
N GLY A 96 1.43 -4.50 -9.59
CA GLY A 96 2.82 -4.94 -9.46
C GLY A 96 3.38 -4.77 -8.05
N GLY A 97 2.50 -4.76 -7.04
CA GLY A 97 2.83 -4.72 -5.62
C GLY A 97 3.13 -6.09 -5.04
N SER A 98 3.43 -6.11 -3.74
CA SER A 98 3.65 -7.32 -2.93
C SER A 98 3.23 -7.10 -1.49
#